data_AF-A0A453CGH2-F1
#
_entry.id   AF-A0A453CGH2-F1
#
_cell.length_a   1.000
_cell.length_b   1.000
_cell.length_c   1.000
_cell.angle_alpha   90.00
_cell.angle_beta   90.00
_cell.angle_gamma   90.00
#
_symmetry.space_group_name_H-M   'P 1'
#
loop_
_entity.id
_entity.type
_entity.pdbx_description
1 polymer ?
#
loop_
_entity_poly.entity_id
_entity_poly.type
_entity_poly.pdbx_seq_one_letter_code
_entity_poly.pdbx_strand_id
1 'polypeptide(L)'
;MKFKASFTDDGISLLDKRFLPAIDKVGRVCHVYLTPTHAMLLHNLLGSTGPDGDGPQCVAQFAKDLLFREYNVSSRDGNRVAFSVDVALLHRAIRSALAVHAQSPAAGDAPAAIQVKLVNKQTPGSRSAAPFLTFETKGARSAVVQDVPISKPLSRSDVARLQDALDAAQELPETLVQVPDLQQLQNLVDRLKNIGDLLSVTVTQYGDLHLQVSTSLVTLGSEFKRLRILGARGKLWLLGAVISIQH
;
A
#
# COMPACT_ATOMS: atom_id res chain seq x y z
N MET A 1 -19.62 6.89 -10.31
CA MET A 1 -18.90 6.82 -9.02
C MET A 1 -18.30 8.18 -8.77
N LYS A 2 -18.29 8.66 -7.53
CA LYS A 2 -17.61 9.92 -7.17
C LYS A 2 -16.73 9.65 -5.97
N PHE A 3 -15.51 10.14 -6.03
CA PHE A 3 -14.59 10.15 -4.90
C PHE A 3 -14.01 11.55 -4.78
N LYS A 4 -14.05 12.10 -3.57
CA LYS A 4 -13.39 13.34 -3.20
C LYS A 4 -12.90 13.20 -1.77
N ALA A 5 -11.63 13.49 -1.53
CA ALA A 5 -11.07 13.52 -0.19
C ALA A 5 -10.05 14.64 -0.05
N SER A 6 -9.80 15.06 1.19
CA SER A 6 -8.70 15.95 1.56
C SER A 6 -7.76 15.22 2.51
N PHE A 7 -6.46 15.24 2.23
CA PHE A 7 -5.48 14.54 3.05
C PHE A 7 -5.19 15.27 4.36
N THR A 8 -4.81 14.50 5.37
CA THR A 8 -4.09 15.00 6.56
C THR A 8 -2.60 15.13 6.24
N ASP A 9 -1.90 16.04 6.91
CA ASP A 9 -0.46 16.25 6.68
C ASP A 9 0.35 14.99 7.03
N ASP A 10 -0.02 14.31 8.13
CA ASP A 10 0.58 13.04 8.55
C ASP A 10 0.28 11.92 7.55
N GLY A 11 -0.97 11.80 7.09
CA GLY A 11 -1.41 10.75 6.18
C GLY A 11 -0.69 10.81 4.84
N ILE A 12 -0.58 12.01 4.25
CA ILE A 12 0.13 12.17 2.98
C ILE A 12 1.65 12.00 3.13
N SER A 13 2.25 12.47 4.23
CA SER A 13 3.68 12.24 4.49
C SER A 13 3.98 10.76 4.72
N LEU A 14 3.04 10.01 5.31
CA LEU A 14 3.16 8.57 5.54
C LEU A 14 3.08 7.80 4.20
N LEU A 15 2.16 8.17 3.32
CA LEU A 15 2.06 7.59 1.98
C LEU A 15 3.32 7.88 1.16
N ASP A 16 3.79 9.12 1.15
CA ASP A 16 4.97 9.57 0.40
C ASP A 16 6.27 8.91 0.87
N LYS A 17 6.57 8.94 2.17
CA LYS A 17 7.89 8.54 2.68
C LYS A 17 8.03 7.05 2.97
N ARG A 18 6.92 6.35 3.22
CA ARG A 18 6.95 4.95 3.73
C ARG A 18 6.29 3.98 2.75
N PHE A 19 5.03 4.21 2.39
CA PHE A 19 4.23 3.18 1.72
C PHE A 19 4.40 3.15 0.20
N LEU A 20 4.33 4.29 -0.49
CA LEU A 20 4.47 4.31 -1.95
C LEU A 20 5.87 3.84 -2.41
N PRO A 21 6.99 4.24 -1.76
CA PRO A 21 8.30 3.70 -2.11
C PRO A 21 8.43 2.20 -1.83
N ALA A 22 7.76 1.68 -0.81
CA ALA A 22 7.77 0.26 -0.50
C ALA A 22 6.95 -0.55 -1.52
N ILE A 23 5.77 -0.06 -1.90
CA ILE A 23 4.90 -0.71 -2.88
C ILE A 23 5.51 -0.66 -4.29
N ASP A 24 6.18 0.42 -4.65
CA ASP A 24 6.87 0.55 -5.96
C ASP A 24 7.96 -0.51 -6.15
N LYS A 25 8.60 -0.95 -5.05
CA LYS A 25 9.56 -2.07 -5.08
C LYS A 25 8.91 -3.43 -5.24
N VAL A 26 7.66 -3.59 -4.80
CA VAL A 26 6.90 -4.85 -4.91
C VAL A 26 6.34 -4.99 -6.31
N GLY A 27 5.78 -3.91 -6.86
CA GLY A 27 5.39 -3.90 -8.26
C GLY A 27 4.89 -2.55 -8.75
N ARG A 28 4.96 -2.39 -10.07
CA ARG A 28 4.71 -1.12 -10.75
C ARG A 28 3.24 -0.67 -10.72
N VAL A 29 2.31 -1.61 -10.65
CA VAL A 29 0.85 -1.33 -10.67
C VAL A 29 0.24 -1.85 -9.39
N CYS A 30 -0.57 -1.03 -8.71
CA CYS A 30 -1.35 -1.45 -7.55
C CYS A 30 -2.84 -1.17 -7.75
N HIS A 31 -3.68 -1.88 -7.01
CA HIS A 31 -5.10 -1.60 -6.89
C HIS A 31 -5.34 -0.69 -5.69
N VAL A 32 -5.97 0.45 -5.93
CA VAL A 32 -6.49 1.31 -4.87
C VAL A 32 -7.91 0.86 -4.59
N TYR A 33 -8.18 0.47 -3.35
CA TYR A 33 -9.51 0.06 -2.90
C TYR A 33 -10.03 0.99 -1.82
N LEU A 34 -11.08 1.73 -2.15
CA LEU A 34 -11.70 2.75 -1.32
C LEU A 34 -13.04 2.24 -0.79
N THR A 35 -13.17 2.19 0.53
CA THR A 35 -14.37 1.79 1.24
C THR A 35 -14.84 2.92 2.16
N PRO A 36 -16.06 2.88 2.73
CA PRO A 36 -16.53 3.91 3.65
C PRO A 36 -15.70 4.05 4.94
N THR A 37 -14.88 3.06 5.28
CA THR A 37 -14.12 3.00 6.55
C THR A 37 -12.61 3.01 6.34
N HIS A 38 -12.13 2.43 5.25
CA HIS A 38 -10.71 2.27 4.97
C HIS A 38 -10.36 2.62 3.52
N ALA A 39 -9.14 3.08 3.31
CA ALA A 39 -8.49 3.08 2.01
C ALA A 39 -7.35 2.07 2.03
N MET A 40 -7.21 1.31 0.95
CA MET A 40 -6.27 0.21 0.85
C MET A 40 -5.48 0.30 -0.45
N LEU A 41 -4.20 -0.07 -0.39
CA LEU A 41 -3.35 -0.33 -1.54
C LEU A 41 -3.06 -1.82 -1.58
N LEU A 42 -3.45 -2.46 -2.68
CA LEU A 42 -3.42 -3.90 -2.85
C LEU A 42 -2.56 -4.26 -4.06
N HIS A 43 -1.64 -5.20 -3.90
CA HIS A 43 -0.79 -5.71 -4.98
C HIS A 43 -0.87 -7.24 -5.03
N ASN A 44 -0.98 -7.77 -6.25
CA ASN A 44 -1.06 -9.20 -6.58
C ASN A 44 -2.14 -10.05 -5.85
N LEU A 45 -3.21 -9.44 -5.31
CA LEU A 45 -4.28 -10.19 -4.64
C LEU A 45 -5.21 -10.94 -5.60
N LEU A 46 -5.44 -10.42 -6.80
CA LEU A 46 -6.40 -11.02 -7.74
C LEU A 46 -5.83 -12.23 -8.51
N GLY A 47 -4.60 -12.64 -8.21
CA GLY A 47 -3.86 -13.63 -8.98
C GLY A 47 -3.71 -13.14 -10.41
N SER A 48 -2.56 -12.55 -10.75
CA SER A 48 -2.24 -12.45 -12.18
C SER A 48 -2.14 -13.88 -12.71
N THR A 49 -3.19 -14.37 -13.38
CA THR A 49 -3.15 -15.58 -14.21
C THR A 49 -2.43 -15.29 -15.53
N GLY A 50 -1.26 -14.67 -15.42
CA GLY A 50 -0.34 -14.35 -16.49
C GLY A 50 1.06 -14.85 -16.12
N PRO A 51 1.97 -14.95 -17.09
CA PRO A 51 3.34 -15.43 -16.87
C PRO A 51 4.15 -14.60 -15.85
N ASP A 52 3.66 -13.39 -15.50
CA ASP A 52 4.22 -12.49 -14.48
C ASP A 52 3.54 -12.63 -13.09
N GLY A 53 2.75 -13.70 -12.88
CA GLY A 53 1.89 -13.90 -11.71
C GLY A 53 2.54 -14.39 -10.42
N ASP A 54 3.86 -14.48 -10.39
CA ASP A 54 4.62 -15.05 -9.28
C ASP A 54 5.35 -13.93 -8.53
N GLY A 55 4.63 -13.26 -7.62
CA GLY A 55 5.16 -12.12 -6.89
C GLY A 55 4.50 -11.96 -5.53
N PRO A 56 5.21 -11.38 -4.55
CA PRO A 56 4.68 -11.25 -3.20
C PRO A 56 3.40 -10.42 -3.19
N GLN A 57 2.38 -10.93 -2.50
CA GLN A 57 1.16 -10.19 -2.26
C GLN A 57 1.43 -9.09 -1.23
N CYS A 58 0.89 -7.90 -1.45
CA CYS A 58 1.04 -6.78 -0.53
C CYS A 58 -0.31 -6.12 -0.27
N VAL A 59 -0.62 -5.95 1.01
CA VAL A 59 -1.84 -5.31 1.50
C VAL A 59 -1.43 -4.20 2.46
N ALA A 60 -1.72 -2.95 2.09
CA ALA A 60 -1.58 -1.81 2.98
C ALA A 60 -2.96 -1.21 3.23
N GLN A 61 -3.46 -1.37 4.46
CA GLN A 61 -4.77 -0.85 4.87
C GLN A 61 -4.61 0.35 5.81
N PHE A 62 -5.37 1.39 5.55
CA PHE A 62 -5.38 2.61 6.35
C PHE A 62 -6.80 2.95 6.77
N ALA A 63 -6.98 3.32 8.03
CA ALA A 63 -8.23 3.93 8.49
C ALA A 63 -8.44 5.25 7.75
N LYS A 64 -9.68 5.52 7.30
CA LYS A 64 -9.98 6.76 6.56
C LYS A 64 -9.54 8.02 7.31
N ASP A 65 -9.71 8.01 8.63
CA ASP A 65 -9.46 9.18 9.49
C ASP A 65 -7.96 9.44 9.70
N LEU A 66 -7.12 8.42 9.46
CA LEU A 66 -5.66 8.58 9.48
C LEU A 66 -5.18 9.30 8.21
N LEU A 67 -5.73 8.94 7.04
CA LEU A 67 -5.30 9.49 5.76
C LEU A 67 -6.00 10.79 5.37
N PHE A 68 -7.27 10.94 5.74
CA PHE A 68 -8.13 11.97 5.19
C PHE A 68 -8.85 12.76 6.29
N ARG A 69 -8.89 14.09 6.13
CA ARG A 69 -9.70 14.99 6.96
C ARG A 69 -11.15 15.02 6.47
N GLU A 70 -11.35 15.13 5.16
CA GLU A 70 -12.65 14.97 4.51
C GLU A 70 -12.60 13.76 3.60
N TYR A 71 -13.61 12.89 3.67
CA TYR A 71 -13.68 11.68 2.87
C TYR A 71 -15.10 11.46 2.36
N ASN A 72 -15.28 11.51 1.05
CA ASN A 72 -16.55 11.26 0.39
C ASN A 72 -16.35 10.25 -0.74
N VAL A 73 -16.88 9.04 -0.55
CA VAL A 73 -16.99 8.02 -1.58
C VAL A 73 -18.46 7.72 -1.81
N SER A 74 -18.89 7.81 -3.06
CA SER A 74 -20.21 7.37 -3.51
C SER A 74 -20.10 6.44 -4.72
N SER A 75 -20.65 5.24 -4.57
CA SER A 75 -20.64 4.21 -5.59
C SER A 75 -21.97 3.46 -5.59
N ARG A 76 -22.35 2.91 -6.76
CA ARG A 76 -23.54 2.06 -6.90
C ARG A 76 -23.37 0.69 -6.24
N ASP A 77 -22.19 0.39 -5.70
CA ASP A 77 -21.82 -0.89 -5.16
C ASP A 77 -21.43 -0.77 -3.67
N GLY A 78 -22.39 -0.36 -2.84
CA GLY A 78 -22.17 -0.19 -1.40
C GLY A 78 -21.09 0.83 -1.04
N ASN A 79 -20.93 1.89 -1.84
CA ASN A 79 -19.88 2.91 -1.66
C ASN A 79 -18.45 2.34 -1.66
N ARG A 80 -18.22 1.27 -2.41
CA ARG A 80 -16.90 0.72 -2.70
C ARG A 80 -16.45 1.10 -4.10
N VAL A 81 -15.19 1.50 -4.22
CA VAL A 81 -14.56 1.87 -5.48
C VAL A 81 -13.18 1.24 -5.52
N ALA A 82 -12.90 0.47 -6.58
CA ALA A 82 -11.58 -0.09 -6.81
C ALA A 82 -11.11 0.27 -8.22
N PHE A 83 -9.82 0.55 -8.38
CA PHE A 83 -9.18 0.80 -9.67
C PHE A 83 -7.68 0.53 -9.57
N SER A 84 -7.03 0.37 -10.72
CA SER A 84 -5.57 0.17 -10.81
C SER A 84 -4.88 1.47 -11.17
N VAL A 85 -3.69 1.67 -10.62
CA VAL A 85 -2.85 2.85 -10.88
C VAL A 85 -1.37 2.46 -10.92
N ASP A 86 -0.61 3.12 -11.79
CA ASP A 86 0.85 3.03 -11.78
C ASP A 86 1.38 3.77 -10.54
N VAL A 87 2.16 3.05 -9.73
CA VAL A 87 2.63 3.52 -8.42
C VAL A 87 3.60 4.69 -8.56
N ALA A 88 4.45 4.68 -9.59
CA ALA A 88 5.39 5.76 -9.85
C ALA A 88 4.67 7.05 -10.25
N LEU A 89 3.60 6.96 -11.06
CA LEU A 89 2.78 8.13 -11.41
C LEU A 89 2.05 8.70 -10.18
N LEU A 90 1.48 7.82 -9.35
CA LEU A 90 0.82 8.22 -8.10
C LEU A 90 1.79 8.91 -7.14
N HIS A 91 2.97 8.31 -6.93
CA HIS A 91 4.00 8.86 -6.05
C HIS A 91 4.52 10.20 -6.55
N ARG A 92 4.77 10.35 -7.86
CA ARG A 92 5.14 11.64 -8.46
C ARG A 92 4.09 12.73 -8.22
N ALA A 93 2.82 12.39 -8.34
CA ALA A 93 1.73 13.35 -8.12
C ALA A 93 1.66 13.83 -6.67
N ILE A 94 1.79 12.90 -5.72
CA ILE A 94 1.84 13.23 -4.29
C ILE A 94 3.05 14.08 -3.95
N ARG A 95 4.25 13.75 -4.45
CA ARG A 95 5.46 14.56 -4.25
C ARG A 95 5.32 15.98 -4.78
N SER A 96 4.70 16.15 -5.94
CA SER A 96 4.46 17.48 -6.50
C SER A 96 3.46 18.29 -5.69
N ALA A 97 2.41 17.65 -5.18
CA ALA A 97 1.44 18.30 -4.29
C ALA A 97 2.11 18.75 -2.99
N LEU A 98 2.92 17.87 -2.39
CA LEU A 98 3.66 18.15 -1.16
C LEU A 98 4.67 19.28 -1.32
N ALA A 99 5.40 19.33 -2.44
CA ALA A 99 6.38 20.39 -2.70
C ALA A 99 5.75 21.80 -2.69
N VAL A 100 4.50 21.92 -3.16
CA VAL A 100 3.76 23.20 -3.16
C VAL A 100 3.08 23.46 -1.82
N HIS A 101 2.58 22.42 -1.16
CA HIS A 101 2.02 22.52 0.18
C HIS A 101 3.08 23.04 1.19
N ALA A 102 4.33 22.57 1.08
CA ALA A 102 5.45 23.04 1.91
C ALA A 102 5.80 24.53 1.71
N GLN A 103 5.34 25.15 0.62
CA GLN A 103 5.54 26.57 0.32
C GLN A 103 4.39 27.47 0.82
N SER A 104 3.42 26.92 1.56
CA SER A 104 2.31 27.67 2.17
C SER A 104 2.84 28.69 3.22
N PRO A 105 2.28 29.91 3.32
CA PRO A 105 2.87 30.99 4.11
C PRO A 105 2.44 30.94 5.58
N ALA A 106 3.20 31.65 6.40
CA ALA A 106 3.01 31.82 7.84
C ALA A 106 1.77 32.66 8.20
N ALA A 107 1.21 32.34 9.37
CA ALA A 107 0.32 33.12 10.24
C ALA A 107 -1.00 33.66 9.65
N GLY A 108 -2.08 32.89 9.87
CA GLY A 108 -3.45 33.42 9.89
C GLY A 108 -4.44 32.77 8.94
N ASP A 109 -3.96 32.09 7.88
CA ASP A 109 -4.81 31.43 6.89
C ASP A 109 -4.81 29.90 7.07
N ALA A 110 -5.94 29.25 6.80
CA ALA A 110 -6.07 27.81 7.01
C ALA A 110 -5.06 27.04 6.13
N PRO A 111 -4.40 25.99 6.66
CA PRO A 111 -3.43 25.21 5.88
C PRO A 111 -4.11 24.66 4.63
N ALA A 112 -3.52 24.92 3.47
CA ALA A 112 -4.11 24.54 2.21
C ALA A 112 -4.07 23.03 2.01
N ALA A 113 -5.20 22.38 2.25
CA ALA A 113 -5.30 20.94 2.17
C ALA A 113 -5.07 20.41 0.75
N ILE A 114 -4.33 19.31 0.66
CA ILE A 114 -4.17 18.56 -0.59
C ILE A 114 -5.48 17.79 -0.84
N GLN A 115 -6.18 18.11 -1.92
CA GLN A 115 -7.41 17.44 -2.31
C GLN A 115 -7.15 16.42 -3.40
N VAL A 116 -7.84 15.28 -3.31
CA VAL A 116 -7.85 14.26 -4.36
C VAL A 116 -9.28 14.02 -4.82
N LYS A 117 -9.46 13.95 -6.14
CA LYS A 117 -10.77 13.77 -6.77
C LYS A 117 -10.68 12.77 -7.91
N LEU A 118 -11.68 11.90 -7.98
CA LEU A 118 -11.89 11.05 -9.14
C LEU A 118 -12.71 11.82 -10.18
N VAL A 119 -12.13 12.05 -11.35
CA VAL A 119 -12.76 12.81 -12.44
C VAL A 119 -12.66 12.04 -13.76
N ASN A 120 -13.69 12.14 -14.58
CA ASN A 120 -13.65 11.63 -15.95
C ASN A 120 -13.34 12.79 -16.88
N LYS A 121 -12.20 12.76 -17.56
CA LYS A 121 -11.79 13.78 -18.52
C LYS A 121 -11.85 13.22 -19.93
N GLN A 122 -12.38 14.01 -20.87
CA GLN A 122 -12.26 13.69 -22.29
C GLN A 122 -10.86 14.09 -22.74
N THR A 123 -10.06 13.11 -23.13
CA THR A 123 -8.74 13.38 -23.70
C THR A 123 -8.89 13.85 -25.14
N PRO A 124 -8.09 14.83 -25.59
CA PRO A 124 -8.10 15.27 -26.98
C PRO A 124 -7.86 14.08 -27.93
N GLY A 125 -8.81 13.82 -28.84
CA GLY A 125 -8.71 12.72 -29.81
C GLY A 125 -9.41 11.41 -29.43
N SER A 126 -9.96 11.27 -28.22
CA SER A 126 -10.72 10.07 -27.83
C SER A 126 -12.22 10.35 -27.71
N ARG A 127 -13.05 9.45 -28.24
CA ARG A 127 -14.53 9.55 -28.16
C ARG A 127 -15.09 9.18 -26.78
N SER A 128 -14.29 8.58 -25.91
CA SER A 128 -14.71 8.16 -24.56
C SER A 128 -13.94 8.91 -23.48
N ALA A 129 -14.64 9.36 -22.43
CA ALA A 129 -14.00 9.95 -21.26
C ALA A 129 -13.16 8.90 -20.52
N ALA A 130 -11.92 9.26 -20.19
CA ALA A 130 -11.00 8.43 -19.42
C ALA A 130 -11.00 8.88 -17.94
N PRO A 131 -10.91 7.94 -17.00
CA PRO A 131 -10.87 8.26 -15.58
C PRO A 131 -9.46 8.70 -15.15
N PHE A 132 -9.40 9.78 -14.37
CA PHE A 132 -8.18 10.33 -13.77
C PHE A 132 -8.39 10.54 -12.28
N LEU A 133 -7.31 10.34 -11.53
CA LEU A 133 -7.19 10.76 -10.14
C LEU A 133 -6.48 12.11 -10.11
N THR A 134 -7.23 13.18 -9.87
CA THR A 134 -6.71 14.55 -9.86
C THR A 134 -6.34 14.97 -8.45
N PHE A 135 -5.08 15.37 -8.27
CA PHE A 135 -4.55 15.98 -7.05
C PHE A 135 -4.52 17.49 -7.24
N GLU A 136 -5.20 18.20 -6.35
CA GLU A 136 -5.26 19.67 -6.34
C GLU A 136 -4.63 20.18 -5.06
N THR A 137 -3.73 21.15 -5.16
CA THR A 137 -3.09 21.81 -4.02
C THR A 137 -2.95 23.28 -4.32
N LYS A 138 -3.30 24.14 -3.35
CA LYS A 138 -3.16 25.59 -3.45
C LYS A 138 -2.06 26.04 -2.50
N GLY A 139 -0.90 26.41 -3.00
CA GLY A 139 0.12 27.09 -2.19
C GLY A 139 -0.11 28.59 -2.09
N ALA A 140 0.74 29.27 -1.33
CA ALA A 140 0.72 30.73 -1.13
C ALA A 140 0.67 31.55 -2.43
N ARG A 141 1.42 31.09 -3.44
CA ARG A 141 1.69 31.80 -4.70
C ARG A 141 1.48 30.95 -5.96
N SER A 142 1.11 29.69 -5.79
CA SER A 142 1.03 28.72 -6.90
C SER A 142 -0.01 27.66 -6.59
N ALA A 143 -0.73 27.20 -7.60
CA ALA A 143 -1.63 26.06 -7.50
C ALA A 143 -1.13 24.95 -8.42
N VAL A 144 -1.14 23.72 -7.92
CA VAL A 144 -0.78 22.54 -8.70
C VAL A 144 -2.01 21.66 -8.84
N VAL A 145 -2.28 21.29 -10.08
CA VAL A 145 -3.26 20.28 -10.45
C VAL A 145 -2.51 19.19 -11.20
N GLN A 146 -2.44 17.99 -10.63
CA GLN A 146 -1.83 16.83 -11.26
C GLN A 146 -2.87 15.76 -11.52
N ASP A 147 -2.94 15.31 -12.77
CA ASP A 147 -3.83 14.23 -13.18
C ASP A 147 -3.05 12.92 -13.31
N VAL A 148 -3.43 11.92 -12.52
CA VAL A 148 -2.88 10.57 -12.63
C VAL A 148 -3.88 9.70 -13.40
N PRO A 149 -3.50 9.14 -14.56
CA PRO A 149 -4.38 8.23 -15.28
C PRO A 149 -4.59 6.97 -14.44
N ILE A 150 -5.83 6.50 -14.37
CA ILE A 150 -6.18 5.26 -13.69
C ILE A 150 -6.87 4.30 -14.66
N SER A 151 -6.92 3.02 -14.30
CA SER A 151 -7.75 2.07 -15.05
C SER A 151 -9.24 2.40 -14.90
N LYS A 152 -10.06 1.83 -15.77
CA LYS A 152 -11.51 1.89 -15.58
C LYS A 152 -11.84 1.30 -14.19
N PRO A 153 -12.71 1.97 -13.40
CA PRO A 153 -13.15 1.42 -12.13
C PRO A 153 -13.64 -0.02 -12.32
N LEU A 154 -13.20 -0.90 -11.42
CA LEU A 154 -13.49 -2.33 -11.51
C LEU A 154 -15.01 -2.59 -11.50
N SER A 155 -15.42 -3.65 -12.20
CA SER A 155 -16.82 -4.08 -12.21
C SER A 155 -17.23 -4.63 -10.84
N ARG A 156 -18.54 -4.71 -10.58
CA ARG A 156 -19.04 -5.25 -9.30
C ARG A 156 -18.54 -6.67 -9.02
N SER A 157 -18.46 -7.51 -10.06
CA SER A 157 -17.93 -8.87 -9.92
C SER A 157 -16.44 -8.88 -9.59
N ASP A 158 -15.65 -7.96 -10.17
CA ASP A 158 -14.22 -7.89 -9.90
C ASP A 158 -13.94 -7.32 -8.51
N VAL A 159 -14.75 -6.36 -8.06
CA VAL A 159 -14.70 -5.83 -6.68
C VAL A 159 -15.04 -6.93 -5.67
N ALA A 160 -16.03 -7.77 -5.94
CA ALA A 160 -16.37 -8.91 -5.09
C ALA A 160 -15.21 -9.91 -5.02
N ARG A 161 -14.61 -10.29 -6.15
CA ARG A 161 -13.42 -11.17 -6.17
C ARG A 161 -12.24 -10.57 -5.41
N LEU A 162 -12.02 -9.26 -5.53
CA LEU A 162 -10.95 -8.57 -4.81
C LEU A 162 -11.19 -8.59 -3.29
N GLN A 163 -12.46 -8.47 -2.87
CA GLN A 163 -12.84 -8.58 -1.46
C GLN A 163 -12.63 -10.01 -0.95
N ASP A 164 -13.08 -11.03 -1.70
CA ASP A 164 -12.91 -12.43 -1.30
C ASP A 164 -11.42 -12.79 -1.17
N ALA A 165 -10.58 -12.31 -2.10
CA ALA A 165 -9.13 -12.49 -2.04
C ALA A 165 -8.49 -11.76 -0.84
N LEU A 166 -8.97 -10.56 -0.50
CA LEU A 166 -8.53 -9.82 0.67
C LEU A 166 -8.89 -10.57 1.96
N ASP A 167 -10.10 -11.12 2.04
CA ASP A 167 -10.59 -11.86 3.21
C ASP A 167 -9.78 -13.16 3.40
N ALA A 168 -9.45 -13.86 2.30
CA ALA A 168 -8.58 -15.04 2.33
C ALA A 168 -7.14 -14.70 2.74
N ALA A 169 -6.60 -13.57 2.29
CA ALA A 169 -5.24 -13.13 2.64
C ALA A 169 -5.09 -12.64 4.10
N GLN A 170 -6.20 -12.36 4.79
CA GLN A 170 -6.21 -11.90 6.18
C GLN A 170 -6.22 -13.02 7.22
N GLU A 171 -6.19 -14.29 6.80
CA GLU A 171 -6.07 -15.41 7.72
C GLU A 171 -4.72 -15.36 8.48
N LEU A 172 -4.78 -15.15 9.79
CA LEU A 172 -3.59 -15.06 10.64
C LEU A 172 -3.00 -16.47 10.87
N PRO A 173 -1.68 -16.65 10.71
CA PRO A 173 -1.03 -17.92 11.03
C PRO A 173 -1.10 -18.24 12.53
N GLU A 174 -0.92 -19.51 12.88
CA GLU A 174 -1.08 -20.01 14.25
C GLU A 174 -0.10 -19.39 15.26
N THR A 175 1.10 -19.01 14.81
CA THR A 175 2.13 -18.40 15.65
C THR A 175 2.53 -17.03 15.10
N LEU A 176 2.28 -15.98 15.88
CA LEU A 176 2.68 -14.61 15.56
C LEU A 176 3.80 -14.16 16.48
N VAL A 177 4.88 -13.64 15.91
CA VAL A 177 6.05 -13.19 16.64
C VAL A 177 6.39 -11.75 16.25
N GLN A 178 6.65 -10.91 17.24
CA GLN A 178 7.06 -9.52 17.04
C GLN A 178 8.57 -9.45 16.83
N VAL A 179 9.00 -9.01 15.65
CA VAL A 179 10.40 -8.69 15.37
C VAL A 179 10.67 -7.23 15.81
N PRO A 180 11.57 -6.98 16.78
CA PRO A 180 11.78 -5.66 17.36
C PRO A 180 12.60 -4.70 16.47
N ASP A 181 13.50 -5.23 15.62
CA ASP A 181 14.35 -4.41 14.76
C ASP A 181 14.33 -4.92 13.31
N LEU A 182 13.45 -4.31 12.51
CA LEU A 182 13.34 -4.61 11.08
C LEU A 182 14.58 -4.17 10.28
N GLN A 183 15.34 -3.19 10.75
CA GLN A 183 16.55 -2.73 10.07
C GLN A 183 17.68 -3.73 10.27
N GLN A 184 17.83 -4.27 11.48
CA GLN A 184 18.76 -5.37 11.73
C GLN A 184 18.40 -6.60 10.90
N LEU A 185 17.11 -6.95 10.83
CA LEU A 185 16.62 -8.05 9.99
C LEU A 185 16.96 -7.81 8.50
N GLN A 186 16.66 -6.62 7.99
CA GLN A 186 16.98 -6.24 6.60
C GLN A 186 18.47 -6.39 6.30
N ASN A 187 19.34 -5.81 7.15
CA ASN A 187 20.79 -5.91 7.00
C ASN A 187 21.28 -7.36 7.00
N LEU A 188 20.60 -8.24 7.75
CA LEU A 188 20.95 -9.66 7.82
C LEU A 188 20.53 -10.39 6.55
N VAL A 189 19.31 -10.17 6.07
CA VAL A 189 18.82 -10.70 4.78
C VAL A 189 19.71 -10.22 3.64
N ASP A 190 20.13 -8.95 3.65
CA ASP A 190 21.05 -8.38 2.66
C ASP A 190 22.45 -8.99 2.67
N ARG A 191 22.89 -9.58 3.78
CA ARG A 191 24.13 -10.37 3.83
C ARG A 191 23.91 -11.80 3.38
N LEU A 192 22.80 -12.42 3.81
CA LEU A 192 22.45 -13.81 3.49
C LEU A 192 22.15 -14.00 2.00
N LYS A 193 21.55 -13.02 1.33
CA LYS A 193 21.29 -13.08 -0.12
C LYS A 193 22.56 -13.22 -0.97
N ASN A 194 23.72 -12.80 -0.46
CA ASN A 194 24.99 -12.92 -1.18
C ASN A 194 25.57 -14.33 -1.07
N ILE A 195 25.01 -15.18 -0.19
CA ILE A 195 25.53 -16.52 0.12
C ILE A 195 24.73 -17.58 -0.63
N GLY A 196 23.43 -17.38 -0.82
CA GLY A 196 22.58 -18.30 -1.57
C GLY A 196 21.20 -17.72 -1.86
N ASP A 197 20.51 -18.35 -2.81
CA ASP A 197 19.25 -17.84 -3.36
C ASP A 197 18.02 -18.20 -2.52
N LEU A 198 18.12 -19.26 -1.69
CA LEU A 198 17.02 -19.76 -0.86
C LEU A 198 17.25 -19.41 0.61
N LEU A 199 16.34 -18.62 1.17
CA LEU A 199 16.29 -18.29 2.60
C LEU A 199 15.17 -19.09 3.28
N SER A 200 15.54 -19.99 4.19
CA SER A 200 14.61 -20.66 5.08
C SER A 200 14.30 -19.78 6.28
N VAL A 201 13.01 -19.58 6.54
CA VAL A 201 12.50 -18.82 7.69
C VAL A 201 11.69 -19.76 8.57
N THR A 202 12.13 -19.99 9.81
CA THR A 202 11.45 -20.86 10.77
C THR A 202 11.11 -20.08 12.02
N VAL A 203 9.88 -20.19 12.51
CA VAL A 203 9.44 -19.58 13.77
C VAL A 203 9.02 -20.69 14.72
N THR A 204 9.58 -20.69 15.93
CA THR A 204 9.22 -21.65 16.98
C THR A 204 8.08 -21.10 17.84
N GLN A 205 7.31 -22.01 18.43
CA GLN A 205 6.27 -21.68 19.43
C GLN A 205 6.83 -20.98 20.69
N TYR A 206 8.15 -20.99 20.88
CA TYR A 206 8.83 -20.34 22.01
C TYR A 206 9.27 -18.90 21.68
N GLY A 207 8.97 -18.43 20.46
CA GLY A 207 9.33 -17.08 20.03
C GLY A 207 10.75 -16.97 19.50
N ASP A 208 11.32 -18.05 18.96
CA ASP A 208 12.62 -18.01 18.29
C ASP A 208 12.40 -17.96 16.78
N LEU A 209 13.03 -16.99 16.12
CA LEU A 209 13.02 -16.83 14.66
C LEU A 209 14.39 -17.23 14.12
N HIS A 210 14.41 -18.26 13.28
CA HIS A 210 15.61 -18.75 12.60
C HIS A 210 15.56 -18.36 11.12
N LEU A 211 16.66 -17.78 10.65
CA LEU A 211 16.88 -17.43 9.26
C LEU A 211 18.10 -18.18 8.79
N GLN A 212 17.96 -19.03 7.78
CA GLN A 212 19.03 -19.91 7.35
C GLN A 212 19.11 -19.97 5.83
N VAL A 213 20.32 -19.85 5.30
CA VAL A 213 20.65 -20.14 3.92
C VAL A 213 21.50 -21.40 3.89
N SER A 214 21.04 -22.38 3.14
CA SER A 214 21.74 -23.65 2.95
C SER A 214 22.18 -23.77 1.50
N THR A 215 23.47 -23.90 1.28
CA THR A 215 24.08 -24.17 -0.04
C THR A 215 24.78 -25.53 -0.03
N SER A 216 25.30 -25.97 -1.17
CA SER A 216 26.07 -27.21 -1.27
C SER A 216 27.36 -27.22 -0.45
N LEU A 217 27.90 -26.05 -0.09
CA LEU A 217 29.20 -25.91 0.60
C LEU A 217 29.06 -25.43 2.04
N VAL A 218 28.14 -24.49 2.30
CA VAL A 218 28.00 -23.82 3.60
C VAL A 218 26.53 -23.67 3.96
N THR A 219 26.25 -23.89 5.23
CA THR A 219 25.00 -23.51 5.87
C THR A 219 25.28 -22.34 6.81
N LEU A 220 24.68 -21.18 6.53
CA LEU A 220 24.78 -20.02 7.41
C LEU A 220 23.40 -19.58 7.85
N GLY A 221 23.24 -19.33 9.14
CA GLY A 221 21.99 -18.82 9.66
C GLY A 221 22.17 -17.90 10.86
N SER A 222 21.09 -17.24 11.22
CA SER A 222 20.99 -16.41 12.41
C SER A 222 19.70 -16.73 13.14
N GLU A 223 19.74 -16.56 14.45
CA GLU A 223 18.64 -16.85 15.35
C GLU A 223 18.35 -15.60 16.20
N PHE A 224 17.09 -15.18 16.19
CA PHE A 224 16.57 -14.16 17.08
C PHE A 224 15.79 -14.87 18.19
N LYS A 225 16.34 -14.84 19.41
CA LYS A 225 15.77 -15.54 20.55
C LYS A 225 14.79 -14.67 21.33
N ARG A 226 13.82 -15.32 21.98
CA ARG A 226 12.90 -14.69 22.96
C ARG A 226 12.14 -13.50 22.40
N LEU A 227 11.73 -13.58 21.14
CA LEU A 227 10.86 -12.60 20.55
C LEU A 227 9.47 -12.68 21.19
N ARG A 228 8.78 -11.53 21.24
CA ARG A 228 7.47 -11.46 21.88
C ARG A 228 6.43 -12.17 21.02
N ILE A 229 5.80 -13.21 21.55
CA ILE A 229 4.69 -13.90 20.90
C ILE A 229 3.45 -12.99 21.02
N LEU A 230 2.88 -12.61 19.89
CA LEU A 230 1.71 -11.72 19.81
C LEU A 230 0.38 -12.48 19.86
N GLY A 231 0.39 -13.80 19.66
CA GLY A 231 -0.76 -14.65 19.92
C GLY A 231 -0.62 -16.06 19.37
N ALA A 232 -1.23 -17.02 20.06
CA ALA A 232 -1.54 -18.37 19.59
C ALA A 232 -3.04 -18.49 19.24
N ARG A 233 -3.57 -17.50 18.49
CA ARG A 233 -4.97 -17.02 18.41
C ARG A 233 -5.34 -16.01 19.52
N GLY A 234 -5.42 -14.73 19.13
CA GLY A 234 -5.97 -13.67 19.98
C GLY A 234 -5.99 -12.34 19.24
N LYS A 235 -7.21 -11.85 18.95
CA LYS A 235 -7.54 -10.55 18.33
C LYS A 235 -6.53 -9.45 18.69
N LEU A 236 -5.68 -9.07 17.75
CA LEU A 236 -4.93 -7.82 17.82
C LEU A 236 -5.07 -7.11 16.48
N TRP A 237 -5.71 -5.94 16.52
CA TRP A 237 -5.74 -4.99 15.42
C TRP A 237 -4.31 -4.47 15.21
N LEU A 238 -3.53 -5.16 14.38
CA LEU A 238 -2.21 -4.73 13.95
C LEU A 238 -2.29 -4.38 12.47
N LEU A 239 -1.65 -3.28 12.08
CA LEU A 239 -1.25 -3.05 10.69
C LEU A 239 -0.35 -4.23 10.27
N GLY A 240 -0.97 -5.27 9.75
CA GLY A 240 -0.29 -6.44 9.23
C GLY A 240 0.11 -6.17 7.78
N ALA A 241 1.41 -6.03 7.54
CA ALA A 241 1.96 -6.34 6.22
C ALA A 241 1.99 -7.86 6.13
N VAL A 242 0.98 -8.47 5.51
CA VAL A 242 1.03 -9.89 5.15
C VAL A 242 1.99 -9.99 3.97
N ILE A 243 3.22 -10.39 4.25
CA ILE A 243 4.18 -10.77 3.21
C ILE A 243 3.89 -12.24 2.91
N SER A 244 3.00 -12.48 1.96
CA SER A 244 2.77 -13.82 1.41
C SER A 244 3.87 -14.09 0.38
N ILE A 245 4.87 -14.88 0.76
CA ILE A 245 5.81 -15.51 -0.18
C ILE A 245 5.17 -16.84 -0.55
N GLN A 246 4.36 -16.86 -1.60
CA GLN A 246 3.94 -18.12 -2.21
C GLN A 246 5.00 -18.57 -3.23
N HIS A 247 5.20 -19.89 -3.27
CA HIS A 247 6.11 -20.62 -4.15
C HIS A 247 5.53 -20.82 -5.54
#